data_AF-A0A6I9P9L0-F1
#
_entry.id   AF-A0A6I9P9L0-F1
#
_cell.length_a   1.000
_cell.length_b   1.000
_cell.length_c   1.000
_cell.angle_alpha   90.00
_cell.angle_beta   90.00
_cell.angle_gamma   90.00
#
_symmetry.space_group_name_H-M   'P 1'
#
loop_
_entity.id
_entity.type
_entity.pdbx_description
1 polymer ?
#
loop_
_entity_poly.entity_id
_entity_poly.type
_entity_poly.pdbx_seq_one_letter_code
_entity_poly.pdbx_strand_id
1 'polypeptide(L)'
;MEGRVSGSQPISVRWFRGGSEILSSDQYDVSFKSNVSVLCIKSSRVTDSGSYQCRASNEAGESCCDVTVGIREAKKAPVFDVPLKPQTVDEGERLSLRCHVVGSPPLKISWMKDRKDLTSAGSTKISFSEGTASLEISPASRHDAGDYLCKAINDAGSEFCKAKVTVKEKAGVPAPAEAPAAAQKLDNLFFIEEPKTIHVTE
;
A
#
# COMPACT_ATOMS: atom_id res chain seq x y z
N MET A 1 0.30 -5.29 -35.23
CA MET A 1 -0.25 -6.54 -35.79
C MET A 1 0.64 -6.97 -36.94
N GLU A 2 0.92 -8.27 -37.07
CA GLU A 2 1.79 -8.83 -38.10
C GLU A 2 1.14 -10.09 -38.67
N GLY A 3 1.25 -10.29 -39.99
CA GLY A 3 0.84 -11.51 -40.68
C GLY A 3 1.80 -11.87 -41.80
N ARG A 4 1.93 -13.16 -42.11
CA ARG A 4 2.72 -13.66 -43.23
C ARG A 4 1.81 -14.18 -44.33
N VAL A 5 2.13 -13.84 -45.58
CA VAL A 5 1.30 -14.15 -46.75
C VAL A 5 2.12 -14.97 -47.74
N SER A 6 1.56 -16.07 -48.25
CA SER A 6 2.19 -16.90 -49.28
C SER A 6 1.30 -17.00 -50.51
N GLY A 7 1.90 -17.12 -51.69
CA GLY A 7 1.18 -17.24 -52.96
C GLY A 7 2.03 -16.85 -54.17
N SER A 8 1.44 -17.00 -55.36
CA SER A 8 2.01 -16.52 -56.63
C SER A 8 2.04 -15.00 -56.67
N GLN A 9 3.14 -14.43 -57.18
CA GLN A 9 3.35 -12.98 -57.31
C GLN A 9 2.69 -12.42 -58.58
N PRO A 10 2.34 -11.11 -58.61
CA PRO A 10 2.45 -10.14 -57.53
C PRO A 10 1.33 -10.25 -56.50
N ILE A 11 1.68 -10.26 -55.21
CA ILE A 11 0.70 -10.23 -54.11
C ILE A 11 0.51 -8.80 -53.63
N SER A 12 -0.74 -8.38 -53.49
CA SER A 12 -1.13 -7.14 -52.80
C SER A 12 -1.74 -7.47 -51.44
N VAL A 13 -1.45 -6.66 -50.42
CA VAL A 13 -2.01 -6.85 -49.06
C VAL A 13 -2.55 -5.52 -48.54
N ARG A 14 -3.77 -5.55 -48.00
CA ARG A 14 -4.49 -4.39 -47.46
C ARG A 14 -5.10 -4.71 -46.10
N TRP A 15 -5.21 -3.69 -45.25
CA TRP A 15 -5.84 -3.81 -43.93
C TRP A 15 -7.16 -3.07 -43.90
N PHE A 16 -8.14 -3.59 -43.17
CA PHE A 16 -9.48 -3.04 -43.07
C PHE A 16 -9.96 -3.02 -41.62
N ARG A 17 -10.82 -2.05 -41.30
CA ARG A 17 -11.56 -1.99 -40.04
C ARG A 17 -12.98 -1.50 -40.31
N GLY A 18 -13.97 -2.28 -39.86
CA GLY A 18 -15.39 -1.96 -40.13
C GLY A 18 -15.71 -1.84 -41.62
N GLY A 19 -15.01 -2.60 -42.48
CA GLY A 19 -15.15 -2.55 -43.94
C GLY A 19 -14.41 -1.40 -44.64
N SER A 20 -13.83 -0.44 -43.89
CA SER A 20 -13.03 0.66 -44.46
C SER A 20 -11.55 0.29 -44.53
N GLU A 21 -10.89 0.60 -45.65
CA GLU A 21 -9.45 0.36 -45.82
C GLU A 21 -8.63 1.30 -44.93
N ILE A 22 -7.59 0.75 -44.31
CA ILE A 22 -6.65 1.47 -43.44
C ILE A 22 -5.39 1.77 -44.25
N LEU A 23 -5.07 3.05 -44.38
CA LEU A 23 -3.88 3.55 -45.06
C LEU A 23 -2.89 4.13 -44.06
N SER A 24 -1.60 4.13 -44.43
CA SER A 24 -0.54 4.78 -43.65
C SER A 24 -0.85 6.26 -43.47
N SER A 25 -0.77 6.73 -42.22
CA SER A 25 -1.18 8.06 -41.76
C SER A 25 -0.40 8.48 -40.50
N ASP A 26 -0.84 9.53 -39.83
CA ASP A 26 -0.35 9.92 -38.49
C ASP A 26 -0.75 8.91 -37.41
N GLN A 27 -1.88 8.22 -37.58
CA GLN A 27 -2.38 7.20 -36.65
C GLN A 27 -1.89 5.79 -36.96
N TYR A 28 -1.72 5.45 -38.24
CA TYR A 28 -1.38 4.09 -38.69
C TYR A 28 -0.07 4.07 -39.49
N ASP A 29 0.69 2.98 -39.35
CA ASP A 29 1.75 2.62 -40.28
C ASP A 29 1.45 1.25 -40.88
N VAL A 30 1.38 1.18 -42.20
CA VAL A 30 1.07 -0.04 -42.96
C VAL A 30 2.22 -0.36 -43.89
N SER A 31 2.70 -1.60 -43.84
CA SER A 31 3.75 -2.06 -44.74
C SER A 31 3.57 -3.51 -45.15
N PHE A 32 4.00 -3.84 -46.36
CA PHE A 32 4.09 -5.21 -46.85
C PHE A 32 5.45 -5.38 -47.54
N LYS A 33 6.35 -6.17 -46.94
CA LYS A 33 7.70 -6.42 -47.44
C LYS A 33 8.08 -7.87 -47.19
N SER A 34 8.72 -8.50 -48.17
CA SER A 34 9.19 -9.88 -48.06
C SER A 34 8.11 -10.85 -47.54
N ASN A 35 6.89 -10.72 -48.07
CA ASN A 35 5.73 -11.52 -47.68
C ASN A 35 5.26 -11.35 -46.22
N VAL A 36 5.72 -10.30 -45.52
CA VAL A 36 5.28 -9.93 -44.17
C VAL A 36 4.48 -8.63 -44.24
N SER A 37 3.24 -8.67 -43.76
CA SER A 37 2.34 -7.52 -43.66
C SER A 37 2.26 -7.06 -42.21
N VAL A 38 2.47 -5.77 -41.98
CA VAL A 38 2.46 -5.15 -40.65
C VAL A 38 1.50 -3.96 -40.66
N LEU A 39 0.63 -3.91 -39.66
CA LEU A 39 -0.17 -2.74 -39.28
C LEU A 39 0.22 -2.32 -37.86
N CYS A 40 0.73 -1.09 -37.73
CA CYS A 40 1.08 -0.46 -36.46
C CYS A 40 0.10 0.67 -36.14
N ILE A 41 -0.35 0.75 -34.89
CA ILE A 41 -1.16 1.86 -34.36
C ILE A 41 -0.22 2.72 -33.51
N LYS A 42 0.04 3.95 -33.94
CA LYS A 42 1.07 4.82 -33.34
C LYS A 42 0.64 5.36 -31.98
N SER A 43 -0.59 5.86 -31.87
CA SER A 43 -1.18 6.39 -30.64
C SER A 43 -2.46 5.64 -30.30
N SER A 44 -2.32 4.51 -29.61
CA SER A 44 -3.44 3.62 -29.31
C SER A 44 -4.43 4.23 -28.31
N ARG A 45 -5.71 4.14 -28.65
CA ARG A 45 -6.84 4.53 -27.78
C ARG A 45 -7.73 3.32 -27.55
N VAL A 46 -8.58 3.36 -26.52
CA VAL A 46 -9.58 2.29 -26.29
C VAL A 46 -10.50 2.14 -27.50
N THR A 47 -10.82 3.26 -28.16
CA THR A 47 -11.57 3.33 -29.42
C THR A 47 -10.87 2.66 -30.59
N ASP A 48 -9.61 2.24 -30.48
CA ASP A 48 -8.91 1.45 -31.48
C ASP A 48 -9.11 -0.07 -31.30
N SER A 49 -9.83 -0.49 -30.27
CA SER A 49 -10.23 -1.89 -30.10
C SER A 49 -11.23 -2.32 -31.18
N GLY A 50 -11.22 -3.62 -31.50
CA GLY A 50 -12.16 -4.22 -32.44
C GLY A 50 -11.51 -5.20 -33.41
N SER A 51 -12.28 -5.63 -34.40
CA SER A 51 -11.79 -6.53 -35.46
C SER A 51 -11.09 -5.74 -36.56
N TYR A 52 -9.90 -6.20 -36.92
CA TYR A 52 -9.12 -5.76 -38.05
C TYR A 52 -8.99 -6.93 -39.02
N GLN A 53 -9.11 -6.65 -40.31
CA GLN A 53 -9.02 -7.67 -41.34
C GLN A 53 -7.85 -7.39 -42.27
N CYS A 54 -6.99 -8.38 -42.47
CA CYS A 54 -5.94 -8.36 -43.48
C CYS A 54 -6.45 -9.11 -44.71
N ARG A 55 -6.39 -8.50 -45.90
CA ARG A 55 -6.77 -9.11 -47.18
C ARG A 55 -5.56 -9.17 -48.10
N ALA A 56 -5.25 -10.37 -48.58
CA ALA A 56 -4.23 -10.63 -49.57
C ALA A 56 -4.87 -11.03 -50.90
N SER A 57 -4.42 -10.45 -52.01
CA SER A 57 -4.97 -10.75 -53.34
C SER A 57 -3.87 -10.84 -54.40
N ASN A 58 -4.06 -11.80 -55.31
CA ASN A 58 -3.31 -11.97 -56.56
C ASN A 58 -4.27 -12.39 -57.69
N GLU A 59 -3.75 -12.71 -58.88
CA GLU A 59 -4.57 -13.12 -60.03
C GLU A 59 -5.42 -14.38 -59.79
N ALA A 60 -5.05 -15.24 -58.85
CA ALA A 60 -5.78 -16.46 -58.53
C ALA A 60 -6.96 -16.22 -57.56
N GLY A 61 -7.02 -15.05 -56.90
CA GLY A 61 -8.12 -14.69 -56.02
C GLY A 61 -7.71 -13.85 -54.81
N GLU A 62 -8.53 -13.95 -53.76
CA GLU A 62 -8.36 -13.22 -52.51
C GLU A 62 -8.43 -14.18 -51.31
N SER A 63 -7.64 -13.90 -50.29
CA SER A 63 -7.69 -14.54 -48.98
C SER A 63 -7.73 -13.47 -47.88
N CYS A 64 -8.46 -13.73 -46.81
CA CYS A 64 -8.58 -12.80 -45.68
C CYS A 64 -8.33 -13.48 -44.34
N CYS A 65 -7.80 -12.72 -43.39
CA CYS A 65 -7.76 -13.13 -42.00
C CYS A 65 -8.19 -11.99 -41.07
N ASP A 66 -8.88 -12.35 -40.01
CA ASP A 66 -9.41 -11.42 -39.01
C ASP A 66 -8.62 -11.53 -37.71
N VAL A 67 -8.31 -10.38 -37.10
CA VAL A 67 -7.64 -10.26 -35.81
C VAL A 67 -8.41 -9.30 -34.92
N THR A 68 -8.73 -9.73 -33.70
CA THR A 68 -9.38 -8.88 -32.70
C THR A 68 -8.34 -8.25 -31.79
N VAL A 69 -8.35 -6.91 -31.72
CA VAL A 69 -7.48 -6.13 -30.85
C VAL A 69 -8.26 -5.60 -29.66
N GLY A 70 -7.76 -5.83 -28.45
CA GLY A 70 -8.31 -5.24 -27.21
C GLY A 70 -7.33 -4.25 -26.60
N ILE A 71 -7.64 -2.96 -26.64
CA ILE A 71 -6.88 -1.90 -25.98
C ILE A 71 -7.63 -1.48 -24.72
N ARG A 72 -6.92 -1.45 -23.59
CA ARG A 72 -7.46 -1.04 -22.30
C ARG A 72 -6.93 0.34 -21.92
N GLU A 73 -7.68 1.04 -21.08
CA GLU A 73 -7.20 2.30 -20.51
C GLU A 73 -5.89 2.09 -19.75
N ALA A 74 -4.99 3.06 -19.88
CA ALA A 74 -3.75 3.07 -19.11
C ALA A 74 -4.08 3.21 -17.62
N LYS A 75 -3.58 2.27 -16.82
CA LYS A 75 -3.72 2.32 -15.36
C LYS A 75 -2.85 3.46 -14.80
N LYS A 76 -3.42 4.25 -13.89
CA LYS A 76 -2.72 5.31 -13.16
C LYS A 76 -2.06 4.72 -11.92
N ALA A 77 -0.77 4.99 -11.70
CA ALA A 77 -0.07 4.58 -10.49
C ALA A 77 -0.66 5.25 -9.23
N PRO A 78 -0.44 4.69 -8.03
CA PRO A 78 -0.94 5.27 -6.79
C PRO A 78 -0.25 6.61 -6.49
N VAL A 79 -1.01 7.57 -5.96
CA VAL A 79 -0.50 8.87 -5.50
C VAL A 79 -1.21 9.26 -4.21
N PHE A 80 -0.45 9.61 -3.17
CA PHE A 80 -1.01 10.17 -1.94
C PHE A 80 -1.29 11.66 -2.11
N ASP A 81 -2.53 11.99 -2.47
CA ASP A 81 -3.03 13.37 -2.54
C ASP A 81 -3.28 13.97 -1.14
N VAL A 82 -3.55 13.13 -0.14
CA VAL A 82 -3.51 13.51 1.27
C VAL A 82 -2.51 12.60 2.01
N PRO A 83 -1.23 13.00 2.12
CA PRO A 83 -0.22 12.20 2.82
C PRO A 83 -0.43 12.23 4.33
N LEU A 84 0.23 11.29 5.02
CA LEU A 84 0.29 11.28 6.48
C LEU A 84 0.89 12.57 7.03
N LYS A 85 0.42 12.97 8.22
CA LYS A 85 0.96 14.10 8.98
C LYS A 85 1.51 13.62 10.32
N PRO A 86 2.59 14.22 10.84
CA PRO A 86 3.06 13.92 12.19
C PRO A 86 1.96 14.13 13.23
N GLN A 87 1.89 13.26 14.22
CA GLN A 87 0.85 13.30 15.26
C GLN A 87 1.47 13.11 16.64
N THR A 88 0.91 13.81 17.63
CA THR A 88 1.21 13.58 19.04
C THR A 88 -0.07 13.16 19.75
N VAL A 89 -0.01 12.10 20.54
CA VAL A 89 -1.14 11.53 21.28
C VAL A 89 -0.74 11.31 22.74
N ASP A 90 -1.66 11.49 23.68
CA ASP A 90 -1.38 11.19 25.09
C ASP A 90 -1.47 9.69 25.35
N GLU A 91 -0.64 9.18 26.28
CA GLU A 91 -0.66 7.77 26.67
C GLU A 91 -2.03 7.38 27.22
N GLY A 92 -2.60 6.29 26.71
CA GLY A 92 -3.96 5.84 27.01
C GLY A 92 -5.02 6.26 26.00
N GLU A 93 -4.77 7.29 25.18
CA GLU A 93 -5.72 7.81 24.19
C GLU A 93 -5.67 7.02 22.86
N ARG A 94 -6.62 7.30 21.96
CA ARG A 94 -6.68 6.68 20.63
C ARG A 94 -5.76 7.38 19.64
N LEU A 95 -4.77 6.65 19.11
CA LEU A 95 -3.99 7.06 17.95
C LEU A 95 -4.76 6.74 16.67
N SER A 96 -4.94 7.71 15.78
CA SER A 96 -5.59 7.52 14.47
C SER A 96 -4.79 8.20 13.37
N LEU A 97 -4.15 7.40 12.52
CA LEU A 97 -3.42 7.84 11.35
C LEU A 97 -4.26 7.62 10.10
N ARG A 98 -4.38 8.64 9.25
CA ARG A 98 -5.15 8.60 8.02
C ARG A 98 -4.41 9.27 6.87
N CYS A 99 -4.48 8.66 5.70
CA CYS A 99 -4.04 9.24 4.44
C CYS A 99 -5.02 8.85 3.33
N HIS A 100 -5.07 9.66 2.27
CA HIS A 100 -5.86 9.39 1.08
C HIS A 100 -4.92 9.08 -0.09
N VAL A 101 -5.32 8.10 -0.89
CA VAL A 101 -4.59 7.68 -2.08
C VAL A 101 -5.55 7.56 -3.26
N VAL A 102 -5.13 8.14 -4.38
CA VAL A 102 -5.79 8.03 -5.67
C VAL A 102 -4.96 7.16 -6.61
N GLY A 103 -5.61 6.50 -7.57
CA GLY A 103 -4.96 5.62 -8.53
C GLY A 103 -5.96 4.66 -9.16
N SER A 104 -5.55 3.93 -10.20
CA SER A 104 -6.42 2.91 -10.78
C SER A 104 -6.59 1.71 -9.83
N PRO A 105 -7.80 1.17 -9.65
CA PRO A 105 -8.02 -0.02 -8.84
C PRO A 105 -7.45 -1.30 -9.51
N PRO A 106 -7.24 -2.38 -8.73
CA PRO A 106 -7.35 -2.45 -7.28
C PRO A 106 -6.12 -1.86 -6.57
N LEU A 107 -6.35 -0.99 -5.58
CA LEU A 107 -5.30 -0.47 -4.69
C LEU A 107 -5.14 -1.39 -3.49
N LYS A 108 -3.90 -1.79 -3.18
CA LYS A 108 -3.56 -2.55 -1.98
C LYS A 108 -2.75 -1.67 -1.04
N ILE A 109 -3.12 -1.67 0.24
CA ILE A 109 -2.47 -0.88 1.29
C ILE A 109 -1.69 -1.77 2.24
N SER A 110 -0.48 -1.35 2.61
CA SER A 110 0.28 -1.93 3.71
C SER A 110 0.84 -0.84 4.62
N TRP A 111 0.90 -1.13 5.92
CA TRP A 111 1.42 -0.23 6.93
C TRP A 111 2.69 -0.80 7.56
N MET A 112 3.63 0.08 7.89
CA MET A 112 4.81 -0.28 8.66
C MET A 112 5.05 0.73 9.78
N LYS A 113 5.57 0.24 10.91
CA LYS A 113 6.16 1.05 11.98
C LYS A 113 7.62 0.64 12.15
N ASP A 114 8.54 1.60 12.09
CA ASP A 114 9.98 1.36 12.29
C ASP A 114 10.51 0.20 11.42
N ARG A 115 10.06 0.15 10.16
CA ARG A 115 10.37 -0.88 9.14
C ARG A 115 9.81 -2.29 9.41
N LYS A 116 8.89 -2.44 10.38
CA LYS A 116 8.17 -3.69 10.62
C LYS A 116 6.74 -3.55 10.13
N ASP A 117 6.26 -4.55 9.40
CA ASP A 117 4.88 -4.59 8.92
C ASP A 117 3.89 -4.63 10.08
N LEU A 118 2.81 -3.86 9.94
CA LEU A 118 1.68 -3.87 10.84
C LEU A 118 0.53 -4.64 10.22
N THR A 119 -0.16 -5.42 11.05
CA THR A 119 -1.40 -6.11 10.71
C THR A 119 -2.46 -5.76 11.73
N SER A 120 -3.73 -5.93 11.35
CA SER A 120 -4.83 -5.79 12.31
C SER A 120 -4.72 -6.90 13.37
N ALA A 121 -4.31 -6.55 14.58
CA ALA A 121 -4.13 -7.46 15.71
C ALA A 121 -4.18 -6.70 17.05
N GLY A 122 -4.80 -7.29 18.07
CA GLY A 122 -4.86 -6.71 19.42
C GLY A 122 -5.50 -5.31 19.43
N SER A 123 -4.75 -4.32 19.89
CA SER A 123 -5.15 -2.90 19.92
C SER A 123 -5.07 -2.20 18.57
N THR A 124 -4.53 -2.85 17.53
CA THR A 124 -4.30 -2.27 16.20
C THR A 124 -5.41 -2.65 15.22
N LYS A 125 -5.99 -1.65 14.55
CA LYS A 125 -6.99 -1.83 13.49
C LYS A 125 -6.58 -1.09 12.23
N ILE A 126 -6.54 -1.80 11.10
CA ILE A 126 -6.26 -1.24 9.77
C ILE A 126 -7.50 -1.39 8.89
N SER A 127 -7.82 -0.34 8.14
CA SER A 127 -8.90 -0.34 7.16
C SER A 127 -8.54 0.49 5.92
N PHE A 128 -9.18 0.16 4.81
CA PHE A 128 -9.07 0.89 3.56
C PHE A 128 -10.41 0.90 2.84
N SER A 129 -10.97 2.10 2.63
CA SER A 129 -12.24 2.29 1.94
C SER A 129 -12.26 3.62 1.21
N GLU A 130 -12.78 3.65 -0.02
CA GLU A 130 -12.91 4.89 -0.82
C GLU A 130 -11.60 5.70 -0.84
N GLY A 131 -10.47 5.04 -1.15
CA GLY A 131 -9.14 5.69 -1.20
C GLY A 131 -8.55 6.09 0.15
N THR A 132 -9.28 5.96 1.26
CA THR A 132 -8.82 6.36 2.59
C THR A 132 -8.24 5.18 3.35
N ALA A 133 -6.93 5.22 3.59
CA ALA A 133 -6.22 4.26 4.41
C ALA A 133 -6.17 4.76 5.87
N SER A 134 -6.64 3.92 6.80
CA SER A 134 -6.69 4.25 8.23
C SER A 134 -5.99 3.19 9.06
N LEU A 135 -5.17 3.65 10.01
CA LEU A 135 -4.54 2.86 11.06
C LEU A 135 -4.94 3.44 12.42
N GLU A 136 -5.45 2.61 13.30
CA GLU A 136 -5.89 2.98 14.63
C GLU A 136 -5.22 2.09 15.68
N ILE A 137 -4.72 2.70 16.76
CA ILE A 137 -4.18 2.00 17.93
C ILE A 137 -4.86 2.56 19.17
N SER A 138 -5.51 1.71 19.96
CA SER A 138 -6.20 2.11 21.18
C SER A 138 -6.18 1.01 22.24
N PRO A 139 -5.74 1.28 23.49
CA PRO A 139 -5.09 2.52 23.93
C PRO A 139 -3.66 2.66 23.37
N ALA A 140 -3.22 3.89 23.11
CA ALA A 140 -1.83 4.16 22.73
C ALA A 140 -0.88 4.03 23.94
N SER A 141 0.28 3.43 23.70
CA SER A 141 1.37 3.23 24.65
C SER A 141 2.65 3.89 24.14
N ARG A 142 3.66 4.03 25.01
CA ARG A 142 4.98 4.56 24.61
C ARG A 142 5.65 3.76 23.47
N HIS A 143 5.35 2.47 23.38
CA HIS A 143 5.87 1.61 22.31
C HIS A 143 5.27 1.92 20.94
N ASP A 144 4.16 2.66 20.89
CA ASP A 144 3.50 3.08 19.66
C ASP A 144 4.14 4.35 19.07
N ALA A 145 5.06 5.03 19.76
CA ALA A 145 5.88 6.08 19.19
C ALA A 145 6.85 5.52 18.14
N GLY A 146 7.05 6.24 17.02
CA GLY A 146 7.93 5.80 15.94
C GLY A 146 7.62 6.42 14.59
N ASP A 147 8.31 5.94 13.56
CA ASP A 147 8.09 6.34 12.17
C ASP A 147 7.12 5.38 11.49
N TYR A 148 5.96 5.91 11.08
CA TYR A 148 4.92 5.16 10.37
C TYR A 148 5.03 5.41 8.88
N LEU A 149 4.78 4.36 8.09
CA LEU A 149 4.76 4.39 6.64
C LEU A 149 3.48 3.71 6.14
N CYS A 150 2.74 4.39 5.27
CA CYS A 150 1.65 3.80 4.51
C CYS A 150 2.07 3.66 3.04
N LYS A 151 2.02 2.43 2.52
CA LYS A 151 2.39 2.10 1.14
C LYS A 151 1.13 1.69 0.38
N ALA A 152 0.99 2.20 -0.84
CA ALA A 152 -0.05 1.82 -1.78
C ALA A 152 0.57 1.20 -3.05
N ILE A 153 -0.04 0.14 -3.58
CA ILE A 153 0.40 -0.53 -4.80
C ILE A 153 -0.79 -0.91 -5.69
N ASN A 154 -0.61 -0.77 -7.00
CA ASN A 154 -1.45 -1.36 -8.05
C ASN A 154 -0.56 -1.88 -9.21
N ASP A 155 -1.18 -2.36 -10.29
CA ASP A 155 -0.45 -2.90 -11.45
C ASP A 155 0.39 -1.85 -12.21
N ALA A 156 0.14 -0.55 -12.01
CA ALA A 156 0.88 0.53 -12.64
C ALA A 156 2.07 1.03 -11.82
N GLY A 157 2.16 0.69 -10.53
CA GLY A 157 3.27 1.08 -9.68
C GLY A 157 2.95 1.07 -8.19
N SER A 158 3.84 1.67 -7.40
CA SER A 158 3.68 1.81 -5.95
C SER A 158 4.17 3.17 -5.47
N GLU A 159 3.56 3.67 -4.42
CA GLU A 159 3.95 4.91 -3.74
C GLU A 159 3.89 4.72 -2.22
N PHE A 160 4.58 5.56 -1.46
CA PHE A 160 4.47 5.58 0.00
C PHE A 160 4.48 7.01 0.57
N CYS A 161 3.85 7.18 1.74
CA CYS A 161 4.01 8.37 2.58
C CYS A 161 4.39 7.97 4.00
N LYS A 162 4.99 8.91 4.75
CA LYS A 162 5.53 8.67 6.11
C LYS A 162 5.12 9.77 7.07
N ALA A 163 4.98 9.43 8.35
CA ALA A 163 4.85 10.41 9.42
C ALA A 163 5.42 9.88 10.74
N LYS A 164 5.91 10.80 11.58
CA LYS A 164 6.38 10.50 12.93
C LYS A 164 5.25 10.62 13.94
N VAL A 165 5.12 9.64 14.82
CA VAL A 165 4.21 9.67 15.97
C VAL A 165 4.98 9.84 17.26
N THR A 166 4.50 10.74 18.12
CA THR A 166 5.00 10.94 19.48
C THR A 166 3.90 10.59 20.48
N VAL A 167 4.25 9.86 21.54
CA VAL A 167 3.30 9.53 22.63
C VAL A 167 3.73 10.28 23.89
N LYS A 168 2.82 11.10 24.42
CA LYS A 168 3.03 11.88 25.64
C LYS A 168 2.60 11.08 26.86
N GLU A 169 3.58 10.67 27.63
CA GLU A 169 3.70 10.97 29.05
C GLU A 169 2.44 11.42 29.80
N LYS A 170 1.56 10.55 30.30
CA LYS A 170 0.61 11.03 31.31
C LYS A 170 1.42 11.39 32.55
N ALA A 171 1.50 12.68 32.89
CA ALA A 171 2.22 13.13 34.07
C ALA A 171 1.69 12.36 35.28
N GLY A 172 2.51 11.45 35.81
CA GLY A 172 2.17 10.75 37.03
C GLY A 172 1.87 11.81 38.09
N VAL A 173 0.74 11.67 38.77
CA VAL A 173 0.56 12.34 40.06
C VAL A 173 1.83 11.99 40.84
N PRO A 174 2.64 12.97 41.30
CA PRO A 174 3.80 12.64 42.11
C PRO A 174 3.30 11.76 43.24
N ALA A 175 3.89 10.56 43.38
CA ALA A 175 3.61 9.71 44.52
C ALA A 175 3.65 10.60 45.77
N PRO A 176 2.64 10.53 46.68
CA PRO A 176 2.70 11.32 47.90
C PRO A 176 4.07 11.09 48.51
N ALA A 177 4.85 12.17 48.68
CA ALA A 177 6.15 12.11 49.28
C ALA A 177 5.99 11.31 50.58
N GLU A 178 6.60 10.13 50.65
CA GLU A 178 6.72 9.41 51.92
C GLU A 178 7.35 10.41 52.90
N ALA A 179 6.55 10.83 53.88
CA ALA A 179 7.06 11.60 55.01
C ALA A 179 8.23 10.81 55.61
N PRO A 180 9.36 11.47 55.97
CA PRO A 180 10.48 10.78 56.57
C PRO A 180 9.99 10.03 57.80
N ALA A 181 10.24 8.72 57.84
CA ALA A 181 9.93 7.87 58.98
C ALA A 181 10.43 8.53 60.26
N ALA A 182 9.50 8.90 61.14
CA ALA A 182 9.82 9.37 62.47
C ALA A 182 10.67 8.28 63.16
N ALA A 183 11.84 8.68 63.63
CA ALA A 183 12.76 7.83 64.38
C ALA A 183 12.01 7.13 65.52
N GLN A 184 12.00 5.80 65.51
CA GLN A 184 11.55 5.00 66.64
C GLN A 184 12.61 5.10 67.75
N LYS A 185 12.22 5.70 68.87
CA LYS A 185 12.98 5.69 70.12
C LYS A 185 12.86 4.29 70.71
N LEU A 186 13.93 3.49 70.64
CA LEU A 186 14.02 2.20 71.33
C LEU A 186 14.35 2.45 72.81
N ASP A 187 13.33 2.34 73.67
CA ASP A 187 13.54 2.20 75.12
C ASP A 187 14.02 0.77 75.40
N ASN A 188 15.34 0.62 75.50
CA ASN A 188 15.99 -0.60 75.96
C ASN A 188 15.80 -0.74 77.48
N LEU A 189 14.91 -1.64 77.89
CA LEU A 189 14.83 -2.15 79.26
C LEU A 189 14.87 -3.68 79.21
N PHE A 190 15.94 -4.26 79.74
CA PHE A 190 16.11 -5.70 79.89
C PHE A 190 16.67 -6.01 81.28
N PHE A 191 16.20 -7.10 81.87
CA PHE A 191 16.75 -7.65 83.11
C PHE A 191 18.14 -8.22 82.84
N ILE A 192 19.13 -7.84 83.64
CA ILE A 192 20.53 -8.26 83.41
C ILE A 192 20.79 -9.67 83.95
N GLU A 193 19.99 -10.16 84.93
CA GLU A 193 20.01 -11.55 85.41
C GLU A 193 18.63 -11.98 85.96
N GLU A 194 18.32 -13.28 85.91
CA GLU A 194 17.09 -13.87 86.47
C GLU A 194 17.16 -13.98 88.01
N PRO A 195 16.08 -13.66 88.75
CA PRO A 195 16.10 -13.73 90.20
C PRO A 195 16.16 -15.19 90.70
N LYS A 196 17.10 -15.47 91.60
CA LYS A 196 17.22 -16.78 92.28
C LYS A 196 16.33 -16.84 93.52
N THR A 197 15.64 -17.96 93.68
CA THR A 197 14.76 -18.27 94.83
C THR A 197 15.53 -18.27 96.14
N ILE A 198 15.04 -17.54 97.15
CA ILE A 198 15.56 -17.56 98.52
C ILE A 198 14.66 -18.48 99.36
N HIS A 199 15.23 -19.51 99.98
CA HIS A 199 14.54 -20.27 101.03
C HIS A 199 14.79 -19.58 102.37
N VAL A 200 13.71 -19.14 103.04
CA VAL A 200 13.77 -18.62 104.41
C VAL A 200 13.27 -19.74 105.32
N THR A 201 14.13 -20.22 106.22
CA THR A 201 13.76 -21.05 107.37
C THR A 201 13.61 -20.16 108.60
N GLU A 202 12.51 -20.32 109.34
CA GLU A 202 12.41 -19.92 110.75
C GLU A 202 13.26 -20.81 111.65
#